data_AF-A0A0X3PAB6-F1
#
_entry.id   AF-A0A0X3PAB6-F1
#
_cell.length_a   1.000
_cell.length_b   1.000
_cell.length_c   1.000
_cell.angle_alpha   90.00
_cell.angle_beta   90.00
_cell.angle_gamma   90.00
#
_symmetry.space_group_name_H-M   'P 1'
#
loop_
_entity.id
_entity.type
_entity.pdbx_description
1 polymer ?
#
loop_
_entity_poly.entity_id
_entity_poly.type
_entity_poly.pdbx_seq_one_letter_code
_entity_poly.pdbx_strand_id
1 'polypeptide(L)'
;MPTSADVVELLNEVMSGALYDTHEEEVDESVWQKQYQFYSSVLESLSPAVTLFKKLPSRPSYRLLILLGGCLGNSLSTKKLCNHGDRLYQLASNILVSYQQSTGAANLGQLFRQDDTASSRHPTFDQLLQEVSLAVSSRPNGTDDSPFTRAPLLRDALIWFSMNVTYPVLCDNNQLGLLHPFALQLLEDYRPPLKSCGLKLLKHLSTEVLISAWRCTGRSEATLNVLLTQRSSYASTTTLLANTFGCIFAFFSAFGADGEENLAQQAG
;
A
#
# COMPACT_ATOMS: atom_id res chain seq x y z
N MET A 1 -15.47 23.87 -15.62
CA MET A 1 -14.69 22.62 -15.53
C MET A 1 -13.36 22.97 -14.89
N PRO A 2 -12.87 22.17 -13.93
CA PRO A 2 -11.57 22.43 -13.29
C PRO A 2 -10.44 22.40 -14.34
N THR A 3 -9.46 23.28 -14.17
CA THR A 3 -8.24 23.28 -14.98
C THR A 3 -7.23 22.26 -14.44
N SER A 4 -6.17 21.97 -15.20
CA SER A 4 -5.08 21.13 -14.69
C SER A 4 -4.38 21.76 -13.47
N ALA A 5 -4.36 23.08 -13.35
CA ALA A 5 -3.77 23.75 -12.20
C ALA A 5 -4.63 23.54 -10.94
N ASP A 6 -5.95 23.66 -11.08
CA ASP A 6 -6.91 23.44 -10.00
C ASP A 6 -6.82 22.00 -9.45
N VAL A 7 -6.68 21.01 -10.34
CA VAL A 7 -6.51 19.60 -9.93
C VAL A 7 -5.20 19.41 -9.16
N VAL A 8 -4.11 20.04 -9.60
CA VAL A 8 -2.82 19.95 -8.91
C VAL A 8 -2.89 20.56 -7.52
N GLU A 9 -3.52 21.74 -7.39
CA GLU A 9 -3.70 22.41 -6.10
C GLU A 9 -4.53 21.57 -5.12
N LEU A 10 -5.66 21.03 -5.58
CA LEU A 10 -6.50 20.13 -4.77
C LEU A 10 -5.74 18.90 -4.28
N LEU A 11 -4.93 18.28 -5.14
CA LEU A 11 -4.14 17.11 -4.76
C LEU A 11 -3.01 17.46 -3.77
N ASN A 12 -2.47 18.68 -3.83
CA ASN A 12 -1.51 19.17 -2.85
C ASN A 12 -2.17 19.40 -1.48
N GLU A 13 -3.39 19.94 -1.48
CA GLU A 13 -4.20 20.12 -0.27
C GLU A 13 -4.51 18.77 0.39
N VAL A 14 -4.91 17.77 -0.40
CA VAL A 14 -5.11 16.39 0.06
C VAL A 14 -3.87 15.85 0.76
N MET A 15 -2.68 15.97 0.14
CA MET A 15 -1.45 15.46 0.76
C MET A 15 -1.09 16.20 2.04
N SER A 16 -1.39 17.49 2.13
CA SER A 16 -1.11 18.30 3.32
C SER A 16 -2.05 17.93 4.47
N GLY A 17 -3.33 17.65 4.18
CA GLY A 17 -4.32 17.21 5.16
C GLY A 17 -4.24 15.72 5.55
N ALA A 18 -3.44 14.93 4.84
CA ALA A 18 -3.31 13.48 5.07
C ALA A 18 -2.32 13.11 6.20
N LEU A 19 -1.66 14.09 6.81
CA LEU A 19 -0.60 13.93 7.81
C LEU A 19 -1.04 14.54 9.15
N TYR A 20 -1.17 13.71 10.19
CA TYR A 20 -1.66 14.10 11.51
C TYR A 20 -0.53 14.31 12.52
N ASP A 21 -0.56 15.33 13.36
CA ASP A 21 0.49 15.53 14.37
C ASP A 21 0.49 14.45 15.47
N THR A 22 -0.66 13.82 15.70
CA THR A 22 -0.88 12.78 16.70
C THR A 22 -1.17 11.42 16.07
N HIS A 23 -1.18 10.38 16.89
CA HIS A 23 -1.58 9.03 16.49
C HIS A 23 -3.04 9.00 16.02
N GLU A 24 -3.39 8.26 14.95
CA GLU A 24 -4.76 8.33 14.38
C GLU A 24 -5.88 7.91 15.36
N GLU A 25 -5.60 7.09 16.39
CA GLU A 25 -6.60 6.78 17.44
C GLU A 25 -6.87 7.94 18.40
N GLU A 26 -5.99 8.95 18.45
CA GLU A 26 -6.17 10.18 19.23
C GLU A 26 -6.90 11.27 18.44
N VAL A 27 -7.17 11.03 17.16
CA VAL A 27 -7.88 11.97 16.29
C VAL A 27 -9.38 11.82 16.51
N ASP A 28 -10.02 12.94 16.85
CA ASP A 28 -11.47 13.00 17.10
C ASP A 28 -12.31 12.55 15.90
N GLU A 29 -13.45 11.89 16.17
CA GLU A 29 -14.41 11.45 15.14
C GLU A 29 -14.86 12.61 14.23
N SER A 30 -14.98 13.83 14.77
CA SER A 30 -15.36 15.00 13.99
C SER A 30 -14.34 15.35 12.89
N VAL A 31 -13.06 15.05 13.11
CA VAL A 31 -12.00 15.25 12.13
C VAL A 31 -12.10 14.18 11.04
N TRP A 32 -12.36 12.92 11.40
CA TRP A 32 -12.62 11.86 10.42
C TRP A 32 -13.82 12.16 9.53
N GLN A 33 -14.90 12.67 10.10
CA GLN A 33 -16.08 13.08 9.34
C GLN A 33 -15.78 14.24 8.38
N LYS A 34 -15.02 15.25 8.82
CA LYS A 34 -14.56 16.34 7.93
C LYS A 34 -13.67 15.81 6.81
N GLN A 35 -12.75 14.90 7.13
CA GLN A 35 -11.84 14.32 6.14
C GLN A 35 -12.60 13.49 5.11
N TYR A 36 -13.59 12.70 5.54
CA TYR A 36 -14.48 11.96 4.66
C TYR A 36 -15.23 12.90 3.70
N GLN A 37 -15.82 13.99 4.22
CA GLN A 37 -16.52 14.99 3.41
C GLN A 37 -15.59 15.66 2.40
N PHE A 38 -14.39 16.05 2.86
CA PHE A 38 -13.38 16.67 2.02
C PHE A 38 -12.95 15.74 0.87
N TYR A 39 -12.54 14.50 1.18
CA TYR A 39 -12.16 13.54 0.14
C TYR A 39 -13.31 13.21 -0.82
N SER A 40 -14.54 13.07 -0.31
CA SER A 40 -15.71 12.86 -1.16
C SER A 40 -15.92 14.03 -2.13
N SER A 41 -15.83 15.27 -1.63
CA SER A 41 -15.97 16.46 -2.46
C SER A 41 -14.86 16.58 -3.50
N VAL A 42 -13.61 16.29 -3.13
CA VAL A 42 -12.47 16.25 -4.07
C VAL A 42 -12.75 15.21 -5.17
N LEU A 43 -13.08 13.96 -4.82
CA LEU A 43 -13.37 12.92 -5.81
C LEU A 43 -14.54 13.31 -6.72
N GLU A 44 -15.60 13.91 -6.18
CA GLU A 44 -16.73 14.41 -6.98
C GLU A 44 -16.32 15.51 -7.96
N SER A 45 -15.47 16.45 -7.54
CA SER A 45 -14.92 17.49 -8.40
C SER A 45 -13.98 16.97 -9.49
N LEU A 46 -13.31 15.84 -9.25
CA LEU A 46 -12.40 15.19 -10.18
C LEU A 46 -13.13 14.32 -11.23
N SER A 47 -14.34 13.85 -10.93
CA SER A 47 -15.13 13.00 -11.83
C SER A 47 -15.36 13.61 -13.23
N PRO A 48 -15.70 14.91 -13.38
CA PRO A 48 -15.77 15.57 -14.69
C PRO A 48 -14.40 15.81 -15.35
N ALA A 49 -13.31 15.75 -14.59
CA ALA A 49 -11.96 16.15 -14.98
C ALA A 49 -11.11 14.99 -15.57
N VAL A 50 -11.69 13.79 -15.74
CA VAL A 50 -10.96 12.57 -16.14
C VAL A 50 -10.09 12.75 -17.37
N THR A 51 -10.54 13.53 -18.36
CA THR A 51 -9.78 13.79 -19.59
C THR A 51 -8.46 14.54 -19.36
N LEU A 52 -8.32 15.20 -18.20
CA LEU A 52 -7.11 15.91 -17.78
C LEU A 52 -6.09 14.98 -17.13
N PHE A 53 -6.48 13.81 -16.62
CA PHE A 53 -5.57 12.96 -15.84
C PHE A 53 -4.36 12.50 -16.64
N LYS A 54 -4.52 12.21 -17.94
CA LYS A 54 -3.41 11.87 -18.84
C LYS A 54 -2.40 13.01 -19.05
N LYS A 55 -2.78 14.24 -18.71
CA LYS A 55 -1.96 15.46 -18.85
C LYS A 55 -1.40 15.93 -17.50
N LEU A 56 -1.74 15.25 -16.40
CA LEU A 56 -1.21 15.63 -15.11
C LEU A 56 0.30 15.43 -15.10
N PRO A 57 1.06 16.34 -14.45
CA PRO A 57 2.46 16.07 -14.16
C PRO A 57 2.60 14.80 -13.31
N SER A 58 3.78 14.21 -13.30
CA SER A 58 4.03 12.92 -12.64
C SER A 58 3.69 12.95 -11.15
N ARG A 59 4.21 13.94 -10.41
CA ARG A 59 3.97 14.05 -8.96
C ARG A 59 2.48 14.18 -8.57
N PRO A 60 1.68 15.08 -9.16
CA PRO A 60 0.23 15.09 -8.98
C PRO A 60 -0.45 13.77 -9.34
N SER A 61 0.01 13.07 -10.38
CA SER A 61 -0.53 11.75 -10.74
C SER A 61 -0.34 10.73 -9.62
N TYR A 62 0.82 10.71 -8.96
CA TYR A 62 1.04 9.84 -7.79
C TYR A 62 0.19 10.25 -6.59
N ARG A 63 -0.04 11.55 -6.38
CA ARG A 63 -0.93 12.04 -5.31
C ARG A 63 -2.38 11.67 -5.54
N LEU A 64 -2.84 11.69 -6.80
CA LEU A 64 -4.14 11.16 -7.18
C LEU A 64 -4.20 9.66 -6.84
N LEU A 65 -3.20 8.87 -7.22
CA LEU A 65 -3.14 7.46 -6.85
C LEU A 65 -3.19 7.28 -5.33
N ILE A 66 -2.41 8.03 -4.54
CA ILE A 66 -2.45 7.99 -3.07
C ILE A 66 -3.86 8.26 -2.52
N LEU A 67 -4.55 9.29 -3.02
CA LEU A 67 -5.93 9.57 -2.62
C LEU A 67 -6.84 8.36 -2.91
N LEU A 68 -6.81 7.85 -4.14
CA LEU A 68 -7.66 6.74 -4.58
C LEU A 68 -7.38 5.47 -3.78
N GLY A 69 -6.11 5.07 -3.71
CA GLY A 69 -5.66 3.90 -2.96
C GLY A 69 -5.94 4.04 -1.46
N GLY A 70 -5.80 5.23 -0.89
CA GLY A 70 -6.08 5.49 0.52
C GLY A 70 -7.56 5.32 0.85
N CYS A 71 -8.44 5.88 0.02
CA CYS A 71 -9.89 5.68 0.15
C CYS A 71 -10.30 4.21 0.00
N LEU A 72 -9.72 3.49 -0.96
CA LEU A 72 -10.02 2.07 -1.20
C LEU A 72 -9.45 1.18 -0.07
N GLY A 73 -8.21 1.45 0.33
CA GLY A 73 -7.48 0.73 1.37
C GLY A 73 -8.04 0.91 2.77
N ASN A 74 -8.72 2.02 3.05
CA ASN A 74 -9.35 2.25 4.35
C ASN A 74 -10.37 1.17 4.71
N SER A 75 -11.06 0.61 3.70
CA SER A 75 -11.99 -0.51 3.87
C SER A 75 -11.31 -1.80 4.36
N LEU A 76 -9.99 -1.91 4.21
CA LEU A 76 -9.18 -3.07 4.57
C LEU A 76 -8.49 -2.88 5.93
N SER A 77 -8.19 -1.63 6.30
CA SER A 77 -7.43 -1.24 7.49
C SER A 77 -8.36 -0.83 8.65
N THR A 78 -8.25 0.39 9.16
CA THR A 78 -8.93 0.88 10.35
C THR A 78 -10.39 1.28 10.11
N LYS A 79 -10.81 1.44 8.85
CA LYS A 79 -12.19 1.81 8.47
C LYS A 79 -12.69 3.14 9.03
N LYS A 80 -11.80 4.00 9.54
CA LYS A 80 -12.15 5.31 10.13
C LYS A 80 -12.85 6.25 9.14
N LEU A 81 -12.64 6.10 7.83
CA LEU A 81 -13.35 6.86 6.78
C LEU A 81 -14.61 6.13 6.28
N CYS A 82 -14.83 4.86 6.63
CA CYS A 82 -15.92 4.04 6.12
C CYS A 82 -17.18 4.04 7.00
N ASN A 83 -17.19 4.74 8.14
CA ASN A 83 -18.37 4.87 9.02
C ASN A 83 -19.58 5.54 8.34
N HIS A 84 -19.41 6.07 7.13
CA HIS A 84 -20.43 6.79 6.35
C HIS A 84 -20.90 6.03 5.09
N GLY A 85 -20.63 4.72 5.02
CA GLY A 85 -21.04 3.83 3.91
C GLY A 85 -19.99 3.69 2.80
N ASP A 86 -20.32 2.91 1.77
CA ASP A 86 -19.39 2.55 0.68
C ASP A 86 -19.18 3.67 -0.36
N ARG A 87 -19.71 4.87 -0.15
CA ARG A 87 -19.67 5.97 -1.13
C ARG A 87 -18.24 6.37 -1.49
N LEU A 88 -17.37 6.57 -0.49
CA LEU A 88 -15.99 6.97 -0.73
C LEU A 88 -15.22 5.90 -1.52
N TYR A 89 -15.46 4.62 -1.19
CA TYR A 89 -14.92 3.49 -1.93
C TYR A 89 -15.40 3.49 -3.39
N GLN A 90 -16.70 3.66 -3.61
CA GLN A 90 -17.30 3.69 -4.96
C GLN A 90 -16.76 4.86 -5.80
N LEU A 91 -16.67 6.06 -5.22
CA LEU A 91 -16.11 7.24 -5.89
C LEU A 91 -14.65 6.99 -6.30
N ALA A 92 -13.82 6.52 -5.36
CA ALA A 92 -12.41 6.22 -5.65
C ALA A 92 -12.26 5.12 -6.70
N SER A 93 -13.05 4.05 -6.62
CA SER A 93 -13.06 2.98 -7.61
C SER A 93 -13.42 3.48 -9.01
N ASN A 94 -14.47 4.30 -9.12
CA ASN A 94 -14.91 4.85 -10.40
C ASN A 94 -13.86 5.77 -11.04
N ILE A 95 -13.21 6.61 -10.23
CA ILE A 95 -12.15 7.51 -10.70
C ILE A 95 -10.90 6.71 -11.11
N LEU A 96 -10.55 5.66 -10.37
CA LEU A 96 -9.42 4.79 -10.72
C LEU A 96 -9.65 4.11 -12.07
N VAL A 97 -10.84 3.55 -12.30
CA VAL A 97 -11.23 2.97 -13.60
C VAL A 97 -11.15 4.02 -14.71
N SER A 98 -11.65 5.22 -14.44
CA SER A 98 -11.61 6.33 -15.39
C SER A 98 -10.16 6.76 -15.69
N TYR A 99 -9.29 6.75 -14.69
CA TYR A 99 -7.86 7.05 -14.86
C TYR A 99 -7.15 5.99 -15.70
N GLN A 100 -7.41 4.71 -15.44
CA GLN A 100 -6.91 3.59 -16.25
C GLN A 100 -7.34 3.73 -17.72
N GLN A 101 -8.62 4.02 -17.97
CA GLN A 101 -9.13 4.24 -19.33
C GLN A 101 -8.45 5.44 -20.00
N SER A 102 -8.24 6.54 -19.26
CA SER A 102 -7.62 7.76 -19.80
C SER A 102 -6.15 7.58 -20.22
N THR A 103 -5.46 6.64 -19.58
CA THR A 103 -4.05 6.28 -19.84
C THR A 103 -3.92 5.08 -20.80
N GLY A 104 -5.04 4.51 -21.24
CA GLY A 104 -5.08 3.31 -22.09
C GLY A 104 -4.67 2.02 -21.38
N ALA A 105 -4.60 2.01 -20.04
CA ALA A 105 -4.28 0.83 -19.26
C ALA A 105 -5.54 -0.03 -19.04
N ALA A 106 -5.46 -1.33 -19.37
CA ALA A 106 -6.58 -2.26 -19.16
C ALA A 106 -6.75 -2.70 -17.70
N ASN A 107 -5.69 -2.61 -16.89
CA ASN A 107 -5.70 -2.97 -15.48
C ASN A 107 -4.58 -2.24 -14.72
N LEU A 108 -4.53 -2.41 -13.39
CA LEU A 108 -3.51 -1.80 -12.53
C LEU A 108 -2.11 -2.24 -12.91
N GLY A 109 -1.93 -3.51 -13.26
CA GLY A 109 -0.64 -4.04 -13.67
C GLY A 109 -0.09 -3.37 -14.93
N GLN A 110 -0.94 -2.98 -15.87
CA GLN A 110 -0.53 -2.19 -17.04
C GLN A 110 -0.26 -0.74 -16.66
N LEU A 111 -1.12 -0.11 -15.86
CA LEU A 111 -0.93 1.27 -15.39
C LEU A 111 0.43 1.44 -14.69
N PHE A 112 0.75 0.52 -13.79
CA PHE A 112 1.96 0.60 -12.97
C PHE A 112 3.25 0.22 -13.69
N ARG A 113 3.16 -0.48 -14.83
CA ARG A 113 4.29 -0.77 -15.71
C ARG A 113 4.58 0.33 -16.71
N GLN A 114 3.70 1.32 -16.85
CA GLN A 114 4.00 2.48 -17.69
C GLN A 114 5.17 3.24 -17.05
N ASP A 115 6.19 3.54 -17.87
CA ASP A 115 7.28 4.41 -17.48
C ASP A 115 6.75 5.85 -17.37
N ASP A 116 7.25 6.60 -16.39
CA ASP A 116 7.07 8.05 -16.43
C ASP A 116 7.71 8.58 -17.73
N THR A 117 7.00 9.49 -18.40
CA THR A 117 7.48 10.16 -19.62
C THR A 117 8.69 11.07 -19.38
N ALA A 118 9.07 11.28 -18.11
CA ALA A 118 10.28 11.99 -17.72
C ALA A 118 11.56 11.23 -18.09
N SER A 119 12.68 11.96 -18.17
CA SER A 119 14.00 11.48 -18.64
C SER A 119 14.58 10.29 -17.87
N SER A 120 14.08 9.98 -16.68
CA SER A 120 14.37 8.76 -15.93
C SER A 120 13.22 7.77 -16.08
N ARG A 121 13.39 6.76 -16.94
CA ARG A 121 12.41 5.67 -17.12
C ARG A 121 12.31 4.81 -15.85
N HIS A 122 11.48 5.25 -14.91
CA HIS A 122 11.13 4.46 -13.74
C HIS A 122 9.66 4.04 -13.84
N PRO A 123 9.34 2.78 -13.52
CA PRO A 123 7.97 2.32 -13.43
C PRO A 123 7.13 3.20 -12.49
N THR A 124 5.89 3.46 -12.87
CA THR A 124 4.93 4.25 -12.09
C THR A 124 4.78 3.73 -10.65
N PHE A 125 4.90 2.41 -10.43
CA PHE A 125 4.82 1.83 -9.09
C PHE A 125 5.98 2.26 -8.18
N ASP A 126 7.21 2.26 -8.69
CA ASP A 126 8.39 2.65 -7.91
C ASP A 126 8.31 4.12 -7.50
N GLN A 127 7.80 4.96 -8.40
CA GLN A 127 7.58 6.38 -8.14
C GLN A 127 6.48 6.61 -7.08
N LEU A 128 5.42 5.80 -7.11
CA LEU A 128 4.40 5.81 -6.05
C LEU A 128 5.02 5.43 -4.69
N LEU A 129 5.81 4.34 -4.64
CA LEU A 129 6.50 3.94 -3.41
C LEU A 129 7.41 5.07 -2.91
N GLN A 130 8.17 5.70 -3.81
CA GLN A 130 9.07 6.80 -3.48
C GLN A 130 8.33 8.04 -2.96
N GLU A 131 7.24 8.48 -3.60
CA GLU A 131 6.46 9.65 -3.14
C GLU A 131 5.88 9.39 -1.74
N VAL A 132 5.39 8.18 -1.45
CA VAL A 132 4.93 7.83 -0.10
C VAL A 132 6.08 7.83 0.89
N SER A 133 7.21 7.17 0.58
CA SER A 133 8.38 7.15 1.46
C SER A 133 8.89 8.55 1.78
N LEU A 134 8.93 9.45 0.79
CA LEU A 134 9.34 10.85 0.99
C LEU A 134 8.36 11.62 1.88
N ALA A 135 7.06 11.49 1.63
CA ALA A 135 6.04 12.18 2.41
C ALA A 135 6.08 11.75 3.89
N VAL A 136 6.24 10.46 4.16
CA VAL A 136 6.33 9.92 5.52
C VAL A 136 7.65 10.28 6.20
N SER A 137 8.78 10.27 5.48
CA SER A 137 10.12 10.56 6.04
C SER A 137 10.38 12.04 6.30
N SER A 138 9.63 12.94 5.67
CA SER A 138 9.82 14.39 5.82
C SER A 138 9.41 14.96 7.19
N ARG A 139 8.87 14.13 8.11
CA ARG A 139 8.44 14.57 9.43
C ARG A 139 9.51 14.34 10.49
N PRO A 140 9.65 15.26 11.47
CA PRO A 140 10.52 15.03 12.61
C PRO A 140 10.06 13.78 13.37
N ASN A 141 10.94 12.79 13.51
CA ASN A 141 10.71 11.61 14.37
C ASN A 141 10.68 12.05 15.83
N GLY A 142 9.52 12.49 16.32
CA GLY A 142 9.35 12.97 17.68
C GLY A 142 9.03 11.88 18.72
N THR A 143 8.79 10.64 18.31
CA THR A 143 8.27 9.54 19.15
C THR A 143 8.59 8.16 18.54
N ASP A 144 8.65 7.11 19.36
CA ASP A 144 8.93 5.72 18.97
C ASP A 144 7.84 5.03 18.12
N ASP A 145 6.73 5.71 17.83
CA ASP A 145 5.62 5.13 17.05
C ASP A 145 5.91 5.12 15.54
N SER A 146 5.36 4.10 14.85
CA SER A 146 5.46 4.00 13.39
C SER A 146 4.89 5.26 12.72
N PRO A 147 5.60 5.86 11.72
CA PRO A 147 5.17 7.11 11.11
C PRO A 147 3.88 6.94 10.29
N PHE A 148 3.51 5.70 9.92
CA PHE A 148 2.25 5.38 9.26
C PHE A 148 1.03 5.47 10.18
N THR A 149 1.21 5.48 11.50
CA THR A 149 0.11 5.73 12.45
C THR A 149 -0.39 7.17 12.39
N ARG A 150 0.43 8.07 11.82
CA ARG A 150 0.15 9.50 11.62
C ARG A 150 -0.12 9.86 10.16
N ALA A 151 -0.10 8.88 9.27
CA ALA A 151 -0.30 9.06 7.83
C ALA A 151 -1.21 7.95 7.26
N PRO A 152 -2.44 7.78 7.77
CA PRO A 152 -3.28 6.63 7.45
C PRO A 152 -3.71 6.59 5.98
N LEU A 153 -3.93 7.74 5.32
CA LEU A 153 -4.24 7.76 3.88
C LEU A 153 -3.10 7.12 3.06
N LEU A 154 -1.86 7.48 3.38
CA LEU A 154 -0.66 6.99 2.68
C LEU A 154 -0.43 5.50 2.97
N ARG A 155 -0.59 5.10 4.24
CA ARG A 155 -0.55 3.70 4.65
C ARG A 155 -1.57 2.87 3.89
N ASP A 156 -2.83 3.32 3.87
CA ASP A 156 -3.94 2.61 3.27
C ASP A 156 -3.75 2.51 1.74
N ALA A 157 -3.19 3.55 1.11
CA ALA A 157 -2.81 3.51 -0.30
C ALA A 157 -1.75 2.45 -0.60
N LEU A 158 -0.69 2.40 0.21
CA LEU A 158 0.36 1.38 0.06
C LEU A 158 -0.20 -0.04 0.26
N ILE A 159 -1.04 -0.25 1.27
CA ILE A 159 -1.70 -1.54 1.50
C ILE A 159 -2.50 -1.93 0.26
N TRP A 160 -3.37 -1.03 -0.23
CA TRP A 160 -4.29 -1.36 -1.31
C TRP A 160 -3.57 -1.64 -2.61
N PHE A 161 -2.66 -0.76 -3.05
CA PHE A 161 -1.96 -0.99 -4.32
C PHE A 161 -1.06 -2.21 -4.25
N SER A 162 -0.28 -2.38 -3.18
CA SER A 162 0.67 -3.49 -3.08
C SER A 162 -0.01 -4.86 -3.09
N MET A 163 -1.23 -4.97 -2.55
CA MET A 163 -2.02 -6.20 -2.61
C MET A 163 -2.75 -6.41 -3.94
N ASN A 164 -2.87 -5.39 -4.79
CA ASN A 164 -3.58 -5.45 -6.08
C ASN A 164 -2.64 -5.42 -7.30
N VAL A 165 -1.32 -5.36 -7.07
CA VAL A 165 -0.31 -5.54 -8.12
C VAL A 165 0.35 -6.90 -7.99
N THR A 166 0.67 -7.50 -9.13
CA THR A 166 1.28 -8.84 -9.25
C THR A 166 2.53 -8.75 -10.10
N TYR A 167 3.27 -9.84 -10.26
CA TYR A 167 4.32 -9.92 -11.27
C TYR A 167 3.77 -9.57 -12.68
N PRO A 168 4.48 -8.79 -13.52
CA PRO A 168 5.83 -8.27 -13.33
C PRO A 168 5.90 -6.82 -12.80
N VAL A 169 4.86 -6.30 -12.14
CA VAL A 169 4.98 -5.03 -11.41
C VAL A 169 5.88 -5.22 -10.20
N LEU A 170 5.52 -6.20 -9.36
CA LEU A 170 6.33 -6.64 -8.21
C LEU A 170 7.40 -7.61 -8.71
N CYS A 171 8.58 -7.11 -9.06
CA CYS A 171 9.59 -7.94 -9.71
C CYS A 171 11.01 -7.77 -9.17
N ASP A 172 11.27 -6.78 -8.32
CA ASP A 172 12.65 -6.49 -7.90
C ASP A 172 12.86 -6.40 -6.38
N ASN A 173 14.14 -6.37 -6.01
CA ASN A 173 14.59 -6.32 -4.62
C ASN A 173 14.45 -4.91 -3.99
N ASN A 174 14.31 -3.85 -4.79
CA ASN A 174 14.15 -2.49 -4.28
C ASN A 174 12.71 -2.30 -3.75
N GLN A 175 11.73 -2.74 -4.53
CA GLN A 175 10.32 -2.80 -4.13
C GLN A 175 10.16 -3.66 -2.88
N LEU A 176 10.76 -4.86 -2.88
CA LEU A 176 10.79 -5.71 -1.69
C LEU A 176 11.49 -5.01 -0.52
N GLY A 177 12.55 -4.25 -0.80
CA GLY A 177 13.28 -3.32 0.09
C GLY A 177 12.39 -2.39 0.90
N LEU A 178 11.33 -1.89 0.29
CA LEU A 178 10.40 -0.94 0.90
C LEU A 178 9.18 -1.65 1.50
N LEU A 179 8.60 -2.60 0.77
CA LEU A 179 7.34 -3.24 1.13
C LEU A 179 7.49 -4.27 2.26
N HIS A 180 8.63 -4.96 2.35
CA HIS A 180 8.86 -5.93 3.42
C HIS A 180 8.96 -5.27 4.81
N PRO A 181 9.81 -4.24 5.05
CA PRO A 181 9.81 -3.51 6.31
C PRO A 181 8.46 -2.86 6.62
N PHE A 182 7.77 -2.31 5.62
CA PHE A 182 6.43 -1.75 5.79
C PHE A 182 5.44 -2.81 6.32
N ALA A 183 5.43 -4.00 5.71
CA ALA A 183 4.56 -5.08 6.16
C ALA A 183 4.87 -5.53 7.59
N LEU A 184 6.15 -5.59 7.98
CA LEU A 184 6.57 -5.90 9.35
C LEU A 184 6.13 -4.81 10.35
N GLN A 185 6.24 -3.52 10.00
CA GLN A 185 5.74 -2.42 10.84
C GLN A 185 4.23 -2.54 11.09
N LEU A 186 3.45 -2.97 10.10
CA LEU A 186 2.02 -3.23 10.28
C LEU A 186 1.75 -4.38 11.27
N LEU A 187 2.65 -5.37 11.37
CA LEU A 187 2.53 -6.45 12.34
C LEU A 187 2.84 -6.02 13.77
N GLU A 188 3.67 -4.99 13.94
CA GLU A 188 4.01 -4.42 15.25
C GLU A 188 2.86 -3.58 15.81
N ASP A 189 2.07 -2.93 14.93
CA ASP A 189 0.91 -2.12 15.30
C ASP A 189 -0.07 -2.88 16.21
N TYR A 190 -0.52 -2.28 17.31
CA TYR A 190 -1.40 -2.95 18.28
C TYR A 190 -2.80 -3.27 17.74
N ARG A 191 -3.23 -2.65 16.63
CA ARG A 191 -4.59 -2.79 16.09
C ARG A 191 -4.73 -4.02 15.21
N PRO A 192 -5.67 -4.93 15.53
CA PRO A 192 -5.86 -6.17 14.76
C PRO A 192 -6.07 -6.00 13.24
N PRO A 193 -6.81 -4.99 12.74
CA PRO A 193 -6.97 -4.83 11.30
C PRO A 193 -5.67 -4.52 10.56
N LEU A 194 -4.75 -3.77 11.17
CA LEU A 194 -3.45 -3.44 10.59
C LEU A 194 -2.50 -4.64 10.60
N LYS A 195 -2.47 -5.39 11.72
CA LYS A 195 -1.76 -6.68 11.77
C LYS A 195 -2.23 -7.64 10.67
N SER A 196 -3.55 -7.72 10.46
CA SER A 196 -4.14 -8.52 9.39
C SER A 196 -3.69 -8.07 8.01
N CYS A 197 -3.62 -6.76 7.76
CA CYS A 197 -3.07 -6.21 6.51
C CYS A 197 -1.59 -6.57 6.33
N GLY A 198 -0.77 -6.45 7.37
CA GLY A 198 0.64 -6.86 7.34
C GLY A 198 0.81 -8.34 6.97
N LEU A 199 0.03 -9.23 7.58
CA LEU A 199 0.07 -10.68 7.28
C LEU A 199 -0.35 -10.98 5.83
N LYS A 200 -1.42 -10.34 5.35
CA LYS A 200 -1.89 -10.50 3.96
C LYS A 200 -0.85 -9.99 2.98
N LEU A 201 -0.24 -8.84 3.25
CA LEU A 201 0.79 -8.25 2.41
C LEU A 201 2.04 -9.15 2.37
N LEU A 202 2.53 -9.63 3.51
CA LEU A 202 3.66 -10.58 3.53
C LEU A 202 3.37 -11.85 2.74
N LYS A 203 2.17 -12.41 2.91
CA LYS A 203 1.74 -13.59 2.13
C LYS A 203 1.75 -13.28 0.64
N HIS A 204 1.19 -12.15 0.23
CA HIS A 204 1.17 -11.71 -1.17
C HIS A 204 2.58 -11.50 -1.74
N LEU A 205 3.47 -10.83 -1.00
CA LEU A 205 4.85 -10.62 -1.43
C LEU A 205 5.63 -11.94 -1.55
N SER A 206 5.33 -12.93 -0.71
CA SER A 206 5.96 -14.25 -0.79
C SER A 206 5.57 -15.04 -2.05
N THR A 207 4.42 -14.73 -2.66
CA THR A 207 3.94 -15.39 -3.88
C THR A 207 4.27 -14.62 -5.15
N GLU A 208 4.30 -13.28 -5.09
CA GLU A 208 4.43 -12.43 -6.29
C GLU A 208 5.86 -11.97 -6.59
N VAL A 209 6.71 -11.80 -5.57
CA VAL A 209 8.08 -11.33 -5.78
C VAL A 209 9.00 -12.51 -6.12
N LEU A 210 9.95 -12.28 -7.03
CA LEU A 210 10.93 -13.29 -7.42
C LEU A 210 11.62 -13.91 -6.19
N ILE A 211 11.64 -15.24 -6.15
CA ILE A 211 12.24 -16.04 -5.07
C ILE A 211 13.69 -15.61 -4.79
N SER A 212 14.44 -15.24 -5.83
CA SER A 212 15.82 -14.76 -5.71
C SER A 212 15.95 -13.51 -4.84
N ALA A 213 15.01 -12.56 -4.91
CA ALA A 213 15.03 -11.34 -4.09
C ALA A 213 14.90 -11.66 -2.59
N TRP A 214 14.10 -12.67 -2.25
CA TRP A 214 13.94 -13.14 -0.88
C TRP A 214 15.17 -13.89 -0.36
N ARG A 215 15.75 -14.77 -1.19
CA ARG A 215 16.88 -15.64 -0.78
C ARG A 215 18.19 -14.88 -0.61
N CYS A 216 18.47 -13.92 -1.47
CA CYS A 216 19.75 -13.19 -1.44
C CYS A 216 19.90 -12.25 -0.23
N THR A 217 18.87 -12.10 0.60
CA THR A 217 18.84 -11.08 1.67
C THR A 217 18.57 -11.63 3.07
N GLY A 218 18.32 -12.94 3.23
CA GLY A 218 17.95 -13.56 4.51
C GLY A 218 16.57 -13.15 5.06
N ARG A 219 15.80 -12.37 4.28
CA ARG A 219 14.52 -11.80 4.71
C ARG A 219 13.44 -12.84 4.95
N SER A 220 13.45 -13.94 4.20
CA SER A 220 12.48 -15.03 4.38
C SER A 220 12.60 -15.67 5.76
N GLU A 221 13.82 -15.99 6.19
CA GLU A 221 14.10 -16.58 7.51
C GLU A 221 13.76 -15.59 8.64
N ALA A 222 14.18 -14.33 8.51
CA ALA A 222 13.84 -13.29 9.47
C ALA A 222 12.32 -13.13 9.61
N THR A 223 11.58 -13.18 8.50
CA THR A 223 10.11 -13.12 8.50
C THR A 223 9.49 -14.32 9.20
N LEU A 224 9.97 -15.54 8.91
CA LEU A 224 9.50 -16.75 9.57
C LEU A 224 9.71 -16.69 11.08
N ASN A 225 10.86 -16.20 11.55
CA ASN A 225 11.12 -16.00 12.97
C ASN A 225 10.11 -15.03 13.61
N VAL A 226 9.86 -13.87 12.98
CA VAL A 226 8.84 -12.91 13.47
C VAL A 226 7.46 -13.56 13.55
N LEU A 227 7.02 -14.28 12.51
CA LEU A 227 5.71 -14.94 12.48
C LEU A 227 5.58 -16.03 13.55
N LEU A 228 6.65 -16.81 13.78
CA LEU A 228 6.69 -17.85 14.80
C LEU A 228 6.66 -17.27 16.22
N THR A 229 7.23 -16.09 16.44
CA THR A 229 7.12 -15.37 17.72
C THR A 229 5.71 -14.82 17.92
N GLN A 230 5.14 -14.19 16.89
CA GLN A 230 3.84 -13.52 16.99
C GLN A 230 2.66 -14.49 17.11
N ARG A 231 2.78 -15.74 16.62
CA ARG A 231 1.69 -16.74 16.73
C ARG A 231 1.19 -16.92 18.17
N SER A 232 2.10 -16.84 19.14
CA SER A 232 1.77 -16.98 20.57
C SER A 232 0.94 -15.80 21.08
N SER A 233 1.26 -14.59 20.60
CA SER A 233 0.53 -13.36 20.92
C SER A 233 -0.86 -13.30 20.27
N TYR A 234 -1.10 -14.05 19.19
CA TYR A 234 -2.37 -14.07 18.46
C TYR A 234 -3.28 -15.26 18.81
N ALA A 235 -2.89 -16.10 19.77
CA ALA A 235 -3.62 -17.31 20.13
C ALA A 235 -5.09 -17.04 20.55
N SER A 236 -5.38 -15.84 21.06
CA SER A 236 -6.73 -15.42 21.44
C SER A 236 -7.59 -14.89 20.28
N THR A 237 -7.02 -14.71 19.07
CA THR A 237 -7.71 -14.16 17.90
C THR A 237 -7.63 -15.12 16.73
N THR A 238 -8.65 -15.98 16.57
CA THR A 238 -8.69 -17.04 15.55
C THR A 238 -8.33 -16.57 14.15
N THR A 239 -8.83 -15.40 13.74
CA THR A 239 -8.55 -14.82 12.41
C THR A 239 -7.08 -14.44 12.22
N LEU A 240 -6.46 -13.80 13.22
CA LEU A 240 -5.04 -13.43 13.14
C LEU A 240 -4.15 -14.67 13.19
N LEU A 241 -4.51 -15.65 14.02
CA LEU A 241 -3.81 -16.92 14.08
C LEU A 241 -3.87 -17.66 12.73
N ALA A 242 -5.06 -17.76 12.12
CA ALA A 242 -5.24 -18.37 10.81
C ALA A 242 -4.44 -17.63 9.71
N ASN A 243 -4.46 -16.30 9.70
CA ASN A 243 -3.67 -15.51 8.76
C ASN A 243 -2.15 -15.71 8.96
N THR A 244 -1.71 -15.84 10.22
CA THR A 244 -0.30 -16.08 10.56
C THR A 244 0.16 -17.43 10.04
N PHE A 245 -0.60 -18.50 10.31
CA PHE A 245 -0.30 -19.82 9.76
C PHE A 245 -0.37 -19.85 8.23
N GLY A 246 -1.33 -19.17 7.63
CA GLY A 246 -1.42 -19.04 6.17
C GLY A 246 -0.23 -18.31 5.56
N CYS A 247 0.35 -17.34 6.27
CA CYS A 247 1.58 -16.65 5.87
C CYS A 247 2.80 -17.57 6.04
N ILE A 248 2.96 -18.22 7.19
CA ILE A 248 4.05 -19.20 7.45
C ILE A 248 4.06 -20.29 6.36
N PHE A 249 2.89 -20.85 6.04
CA PHE A 249 2.76 -21.88 5.01
C PHE A 249 3.15 -21.38 3.61
N ALA A 250 2.80 -20.14 3.26
CA ALA A 250 3.18 -19.55 1.98
C ALA A 250 4.71 -19.40 1.88
N PHE A 251 5.38 -18.96 2.94
CA PHE A 251 6.84 -18.88 2.98
C PHE A 251 7.47 -20.28 2.92
N PHE A 252 6.97 -21.28 3.64
CA PHE A 252 7.48 -22.64 3.50
C PHE A 252 7.25 -23.22 2.11
N SER A 253 6.11 -22.94 1.47
CA SER A 253 5.84 -23.41 0.11
C SER A 253 6.75 -22.75 -0.92
N ALA A 254 7.02 -21.44 -0.77
CA ALA A 254 7.87 -20.68 -1.68
C ALA A 254 9.37 -20.96 -1.49
N PHE A 255 9.80 -21.36 -0.29
CA PHE A 255 11.22 -21.44 0.07
C PHE A 255 11.69 -22.79 0.64
N GLY A 256 10.78 -23.74 0.88
CA GLY A 256 11.07 -25.02 1.52
C GLY A 256 11.33 -26.21 0.57
N ALA A 257 11.03 -26.10 -0.73
CA ALA A 257 11.14 -27.22 -1.67
C ALA A 257 12.57 -27.52 -2.16
N ASP A 258 13.54 -26.61 -1.98
CA ASP A 258 14.87 -26.76 -2.60
C ASP A 258 15.89 -27.48 -1.70
N GLY A 259 15.45 -27.96 -0.53
CA GLY A 259 16.26 -28.80 0.36
C GLY A 259 16.48 -30.21 -0.20
N GLU A 260 15.57 -30.72 -1.04
CA GLU A 260 15.67 -32.07 -1.60
C GLU A 260 16.44 -32.12 -2.93
N GLU A 261 16.38 -31.09 -3.77
CA GLU A 261 17.11 -31.08 -5.06
C GLU A 261 18.63 -30.92 -4.87
N ASN A 262 19.08 -30.16 -3.87
CA ASN A 262 20.51 -30.02 -3.58
C ASN A 262 21.13 -31.27 -2.93
N LEU A 263 20.34 -32.08 -2.21
CA LEU A 263 20.81 -33.36 -1.66
C LEU A 263 20.86 -34.45 -2.73
N ALA A 264 19.97 -34.41 -3.73
CA ALA A 264 20.01 -35.32 -4.87
C ALA A 264 21.19 -35.03 -5.83
N GLN A 265 21.62 -33.77 -5.97
CA GLN A 265 22.79 -33.41 -6.79
C GLN A 265 24.14 -33.63 -6.10
N GLN A 266 24.19 -33.80 -4.78
CA GLN A 266 25.42 -34.17 -4.05
C GLN A 266 25.57 -35.68 -3.82
N ALA A 267 24.57 -36.48 -4.20
CA ALA A 267 24.57 -37.93 -4.11
C ALA A 267 24.76 -38.65 -5.47
N GLY A 268 25.10 -37.89 -6.53
CA GLY A 268 25.37 -38.39 -7.89
C GLY A 268 26.85 -38.31 -8.25
#